data_AF-A0A965XMA9-F1
#
_entry.id   AF-A0A965XMA9-F1
#
_cell.length_a   1.000
_cell.length_b   1.000
_cell.length_c   1.000
_cell.angle_alpha   90.00
_cell.angle_beta   90.00
_cell.angle_gamma   90.00
#
_symmetry.space_group_name_H-M   'P 1'
#
loop_
_entity.id
_entity.type
_entity.pdbx_description
1 polymer ?
#
loop_
_entity_poly.entity_id
_entity_poly.type
_entity_poly.pdbx_seq_one_letter_code
_entity_poly.pdbx_strand_id
1 'polypeptide(L)'
;MQALVTSMGIWLIQRSITKRDKVVEKREAARSEATEKREKEREDMEYNLLTAVNASIALGEATAKAVQRIPDAHCNGDMTKALEYTTEVKHDLKNFLNRKAVEKIV
;
A
#
# COMPACT_ATOMS: atom_id res chain seq x y z
N MET A 1 45.78 8.64 43.87
CA MET A 1 45.99 9.32 42.57
C MET A 1 45.58 8.45 41.37
N GLN A 2 45.94 7.17 41.32
CA GLN A 2 45.59 6.27 40.19
C GLN A 2 44.08 6.07 39.96
N ALA A 3 43.26 5.95 41.02
CA ALA A 3 41.81 5.74 40.90
C ALA A 3 41.02 6.90 40.25
N LEU A 4 41.52 8.14 40.37
CA LEU A 4 40.90 9.32 39.74
C LEU A 4 41.18 9.38 38.24
N VAL A 5 42.36 8.90 37.82
CA VAL A 5 42.73 8.85 36.41
C VAL A 5 41.93 7.78 35.68
N THR A 6 41.72 6.62 36.32
CA THR A 6 40.92 5.53 35.76
C THR A 6 39.43 5.88 35.67
N SER A 7 38.85 6.54 36.68
CA SER A 7 37.44 6.95 36.64
C SER A 7 37.17 8.03 35.59
N MET A 8 38.10 8.97 35.40
CA MET A 8 38.01 9.98 34.33
C MET A 8 38.09 9.34 32.93
N GLY A 9 38.96 8.34 32.74
CA GLY A 9 39.05 7.59 31.48
C GLY A 9 37.75 6.86 31.13
N ILE A 10 37.14 6.18 32.10
CA ILE A 10 35.85 5.49 31.92
C ILE A 10 34.73 6.49 31.58
N TRP A 11 34.68 7.64 32.26
CA TRP A 11 33.68 8.67 32.00
C TRP A 11 33.76 9.25 30.58
N LEU A 12 34.98 9.50 30.07
CA LEU A 12 35.18 9.98 28.70
C LEU A 12 34.72 8.94 27.66
N ILE A 13 35.01 7.65 27.89
CA ILE A 13 34.56 6.56 27.03
C ILE A 13 33.04 6.47 27.03
N GLN A 14 32.40 6.44 28.20
CA GLN A 14 30.94 6.37 28.33
C GLN A 14 30.26 7.57 27.67
N ARG A 15 30.80 8.78 27.84
CA ARG A 15 30.32 9.99 27.16
C ARG A 15 30.44 9.88 25.62
N SER A 16 31.49 9.24 25.11
CA SER A 16 31.66 9.03 23.67
C SER A 16 30.69 7.97 23.12
N ILE A 17 30.41 6.92 23.89
CA ILE A 17 29.44 5.86 23.54
C ILE A 17 28.04 6.45 23.50
N THR A 18 27.59 7.16 24.54
CA THR A 18 26.25 7.79 24.57
C THR A 18 26.05 8.79 23.42
N LYS A 19 27.11 9.48 22.97
CA LYS A 19 27.03 10.35 21.79
C LYS A 19 26.82 9.55 20.50
N ARG A 20 27.51 8.43 20.33
CA ARG A 20 27.36 7.55 19.17
C ARG A 20 25.98 6.89 19.16
N ASP A 21 25.51 6.41 20.31
CA ASP A 21 24.19 5.78 20.44
C ASP A 21 23.07 6.74 20.02
N LYS A 22 23.12 7.99 20.47
CA LYS A 22 22.15 9.03 20.03
C LYS A 22 22.18 9.32 18.53
N VAL A 23 23.33 9.18 17.88
CA VAL A 23 23.46 9.36 16.43
C VAL A 23 22.90 8.15 15.68
N VAL A 24 23.16 6.93 16.19
CA VAL A 24 22.60 5.69 15.64
C VAL A 24 21.08 5.69 15.79
N GLU A 25 20.56 5.99 16.97
CA GLU A 25 19.12 6.08 17.25
C GLU A 25 18.42 7.09 16.32
N LYS A 26 18.99 8.28 16.14
CA LYS A 26 18.45 9.27 15.19
C LYS A 26 18.50 8.78 13.74
N ARG A 27 19.54 8.05 13.35
CA ARG A 27 19.69 7.51 12.00
C ARG A 27 18.71 6.36 11.75
N GLU A 28 18.47 5.53 12.76
CA GLU A 28 17.47 4.45 12.72
C GLU A 28 16.05 5.01 12.69
N ALA A 29 15.73 6.00 13.53
CA ALA A 29 14.46 6.70 13.51
C ALA A 29 14.20 7.36 12.14
N ALA A 30 15.18 8.09 11.59
CA ALA A 30 15.06 8.68 10.26
C ALA A 30 14.90 7.62 9.15
N ARG A 31 15.53 6.45 9.31
CA ARG A 31 15.35 5.33 8.37
C ARG A 31 13.96 4.73 8.48
N SER A 32 13.43 4.54 9.69
CA SER A 32 12.08 4.04 9.96
C SER A 32 11.02 5.00 9.40
N GLU A 33 11.17 6.30 9.66
CA GLU A 33 10.25 7.30 9.10
C GLU A 33 10.29 7.33 7.57
N ALA A 34 11.47 7.16 6.97
CA ALA A 34 11.60 7.10 5.52
C ALA A 34 10.96 5.83 4.93
N THR A 35 11.03 4.69 5.63
CA THR A 35 10.35 3.46 5.19
C THR A 35 8.84 3.58 5.35
N GLU A 36 8.35 4.10 6.47
CA GLU A 36 6.92 4.31 6.70
C GLU A 36 6.30 5.26 5.68
N LYS A 37 7.00 6.35 5.31
CA LYS A 37 6.53 7.27 4.26
C LYS A 37 6.43 6.55 2.91
N ARG A 38 7.43 5.76 2.55
CA ARG A 38 7.41 4.97 1.30
C ARG A 38 6.33 3.92 1.29
N GLU A 39 6.05 3.30 2.43
CA GLU A 39 4.96 2.33 2.56
C GLU A 39 3.60 3.02 2.41
N LYS A 40 3.38 4.16 3.06
CA LYS A 40 2.15 4.95 2.89
C LYS A 40 1.94 5.41 1.44
N GLU A 41 2.99 5.92 0.79
CA GLU A 41 2.92 6.32 -0.63
C GLU A 41 2.56 5.13 -1.54
N ARG A 42 3.05 3.92 -1.22
CA ARG A 42 2.68 2.70 -1.93
C ARG A 42 1.22 2.32 -1.69
N GLU A 43 0.77 2.34 -0.44
CA GLU A 43 -0.63 2.05 -0.09
C GLU A 43 -1.59 3.02 -0.80
N ASP A 44 -1.28 4.32 -0.80
CA ASP A 44 -2.08 5.34 -1.49
C ASP A 44 -2.11 5.12 -3.02
N MET A 45 -0.96 4.77 -3.61
CA MET A 45 -0.88 4.44 -5.02
C MET A 45 -1.71 3.20 -5.37
N GLU A 46 -1.61 2.13 -4.58
CA GLU A 46 -2.39 0.91 -4.76
C GLU A 46 -3.89 1.16 -4.65
N TYR A 47 -4.32 1.98 -3.67
CA TYR A 47 -5.71 2.40 -3.52
C TYR A 47 -6.21 3.18 -4.74
N ASN A 48 -5.41 4.11 -5.25
CA ASN A 48 -5.77 4.91 -6.43
C ASN A 48 -5.89 4.04 -7.68
N LEU A 49 -4.99 3.07 -7.89
CA LEU A 49 -5.05 2.12 -9.00
C LEU A 49 -6.31 1.25 -8.92
N LEU A 50 -6.61 0.71 -7.74
CA LEU A 50 -7.82 -0.09 -7.51
C LEU A 50 -9.09 0.71 -7.80
N THR A 51 -9.14 1.96 -7.35
CA THR A 51 -10.26 2.87 -7.59
C THR A 51 -10.43 3.17 -9.09
N ALA A 52 -9.33 3.45 -9.79
CA ALA A 52 -9.34 3.71 -11.23
C ALA A 52 -9.80 2.49 -12.04
N VAL A 53 -9.37 1.28 -11.67
CA VAL A 53 -9.81 0.02 -12.29
C VAL A 53 -11.30 -0.20 -12.06
N ASN A 54 -11.80 -0.03 -10.83
CA ASN A 54 -13.22 -0.16 -10.53
C ASN A 54 -14.08 0.84 -11.31
N ALA A 55 -13.62 2.10 -11.44
CA ALA A 55 -14.30 3.11 -12.23
C ALA A 55 -14.34 2.73 -13.73
N SER A 56 -13.23 2.20 -14.25
CA SER A 56 -13.12 1.75 -15.64
C SER A 56 -14.00 0.53 -15.93
N ILE A 57 -14.10 -0.41 -15.00
CA ILE A 57 -15.02 -1.56 -15.06
C ILE A 57 -16.47 -1.07 -15.08
N ALA A 58 -16.85 -0.18 -14.16
CA ALA A 58 -18.20 0.36 -14.10
C ALA A 58 -18.59 1.10 -15.38
N LEU A 59 -17.66 1.89 -15.94
CA LEU A 59 -17.84 2.55 -17.22
C LEU A 59 -18.02 1.51 -18.35
N GLY A 60 -17.14 0.51 -18.42
CA GLY A 60 -17.21 -0.56 -19.40
C GLY A 60 -18.52 -1.36 -19.34
N GLU A 61 -19.00 -1.69 -18.15
CA GLU A 61 -20.30 -2.35 -17.94
C GLU A 61 -21.46 -1.48 -18.46
N ALA A 62 -21.43 -0.17 -18.18
CA ALA A 62 -22.44 0.77 -18.65
C ALA A 62 -22.44 0.88 -20.18
N THR A 63 -21.25 0.99 -20.79
CA THR A 63 -21.09 1.00 -22.25
C THR A 63 -21.56 -0.31 -22.86
N ALA A 64 -21.18 -1.46 -22.28
CA ALA A 64 -21.58 -2.76 -22.79
C ALA A 64 -23.09 -2.94 -22.79
N LYS A 65 -23.75 -2.57 -21.68
CA LYS A 65 -25.22 -2.60 -21.58
C LYS A 65 -25.90 -1.61 -22.52
N ALA A 66 -25.31 -0.45 -22.77
CA ALA A 66 -25.84 0.51 -23.73
C ALA A 66 -25.80 -0.04 -25.16
N VAL A 67 -24.68 -0.64 -25.55
CA VAL A 67 -24.51 -1.25 -26.88
C VAL A 67 -25.46 -2.44 -27.08
N GLN A 68 -25.66 -3.28 -26.05
CA GLN A 68 -26.63 -4.39 -26.10
C GLN A 68 -28.08 -3.96 -26.36
N ARG A 69 -28.45 -2.70 -26.10
CA ARG A 69 -29.80 -2.19 -26.35
C ARG A 69 -30.00 -1.72 -27.79
N ILE A 70 -28.95 -1.65 -28.60
CA ILE A 70 -29.01 -1.20 -29.99
C ILE A 70 -29.37 -2.41 -30.87
N PRO A 71 -30.51 -2.40 -31.60
CA PRO A 71 -31.04 -3.58 -32.31
C PRO A 71 -30.15 -4.09 -33.45
N ASP A 72 -29.37 -3.21 -34.08
CA ASP A 72 -28.48 -3.54 -35.21
C ASP A 72 -26.99 -3.59 -34.81
N ALA A 73 -26.68 -3.57 -33.51
CA ALA A 73 -25.29 -3.58 -33.05
C ALA A 73 -24.67 -4.98 -33.21
N HIS A 74 -23.79 -5.11 -34.19
CA HIS A 74 -22.96 -6.31 -34.37
C HIS A 74 -21.58 -6.07 -33.73
N CYS A 75 -21.37 -6.58 -32.52
CA CYS A 75 -20.06 -6.55 -31.89
C CYS A 75 -19.19 -7.71 -32.42
N ASN A 76 -17.96 -7.41 -32.86
CA ASN A 76 -17.01 -8.40 -33.40
C ASN A 76 -16.42 -9.36 -32.34
N GLY A 77 -16.95 -9.33 -31.12
CA GLY A 77 -16.61 -10.21 -30.01
C GLY A 77 -17.83 -10.46 -29.13
N ASP A 78 -17.76 -11.48 -28.27
CA ASP A 78 -18.86 -11.86 -27.39
C ASP A 78 -18.96 -10.90 -26.19
N MET A 79 -19.61 -9.76 -26.41
CA MET A 79 -19.86 -8.75 -25.39
C MET A 79 -20.62 -9.28 -24.18
N THR A 80 -21.45 -10.31 -24.36
CA THR A 80 -22.19 -10.96 -23.27
C THR A 80 -21.23 -11.74 -22.37
N LYS A 81 -20.37 -12.58 -22.95
CA LYS A 81 -19.33 -13.31 -22.19
C LYS A 81 -18.35 -12.36 -21.50
N ALA A 82 -17.95 -11.27 -22.16
CA ALA A 82 -17.08 -10.27 -21.55
C ALA A 82 -17.74 -9.61 -20.34
N LEU A 83 -19.04 -9.32 -20.41
CA LEU A 83 -19.81 -8.74 -19.31
C LEU A 83 -20.00 -9.72 -18.15
N GLU A 84 -20.24 -11.00 -18.42
CA GLU A 84 -20.31 -12.06 -17.42
C GLU A 84 -18.98 -12.19 -16.67
N TYR A 85 -17.87 -12.32 -17.40
CA TYR A 85 -16.54 -12.39 -16.80
C TYR A 85 -16.21 -11.16 -15.95
N THR A 86 -16.51 -9.96 -16.47
CA THR A 86 -16.28 -8.71 -15.73
C THR A 86 -17.09 -8.65 -14.43
N THR A 87 -18.34 -9.15 -14.47
CA THR A 87 -19.22 -9.21 -13.30
C THR A 87 -18.69 -10.18 -12.25
N GLU A 88 -18.20 -11.36 -12.66
CA GLU A 88 -17.56 -12.34 -11.79
C GLU A 88 -16.32 -11.76 -11.10
N VAL A 89 -15.39 -11.21 -11.88
CA VAL A 89 -14.15 -10.60 -11.35
C VAL A 89 -14.46 -9.44 -10.40
N LYS A 90 -15.49 -8.62 -10.68
CA LYS A 90 -15.91 -7.54 -9.77
C LYS A 90 -16.40 -8.07 -8.43
N HIS A 91 -17.18 -9.15 -8.43
CA HIS A 91 -17.64 -9.79 -7.19
C HIS A 91 -16.48 -10.37 -6.39
N ASP A 92 -15.55 -11.05 -7.05
CA ASP A 92 -14.37 -11.60 -6.42
C ASP A 92 -13.47 -10.53 -5.80
N LEU A 93 -13.26 -9.43 -6.54
CA LEU A 93 -12.51 -8.28 -6.04
C LEU A 93 -13.18 -7.67 -4.80
N LYS A 94 -14.50 -7.48 -4.82
CA LYS A 94 -15.26 -7.00 -3.66
C LYS A 94 -15.13 -7.95 -2.46
N ASN A 95 -15.25 -9.25 -2.68
CA ASN A 95 -15.11 -10.25 -1.63
C ASN A 95 -13.70 -10.28 -1.05
N PHE A 96 -12.67 -10.14 -1.89
CA PHE A 96 -11.29 -10.04 -1.45
C PHE A 96 -11.06 -8.82 -0.55
N LEU A 97 -11.51 -7.64 -0.96
CA LEU A 97 -11.39 -6.42 -0.16
C LEU A 97 -12.14 -6.51 1.16
N ASN A 98 -13.34 -7.10 1.18
CA ASN A 98 -14.10 -7.35 2.40
C ASN A 98 -13.34 -8.28 3.37
N ARG A 99 -12.75 -9.37 2.87
CA ARG A 99 -11.92 -10.27 3.70
C ARG A 99 -10.72 -9.53 4.29
N LYS A 100 -10.00 -8.76 3.46
CA LYS A 100 -8.86 -7.96 3.92
C LYS A 100 -9.26 -6.88 4.92
N ALA A 101 -10.44 -6.29 4.78
CA ALA A 101 -10.98 -5.33 5.74
C ALA A 101 -11.26 -6.00 7.11
N VAL A 102 -11.86 -7.20 7.11
CA VAL A 102 -12.09 -7.97 8.35
C VAL A 102 -10.77 -8.38 9.01
N GLU A 103 -9.79 -8.85 8.24
CA GLU A 103 -8.44 -9.19 8.74
C GLU A 103 -7.70 -8.01 9.36
N LYS A 104 -7.95 -6.77 8.92
CA LYS A 104 -7.35 -5.56 9.52
C LYS A 104 -8.07 -5.09 10.80
N ILE A 105 -9.30 -5.56 11.06
CA ILE A 105 -10.12 -5.16 12.23
C ILE A 105 -9.90 -6.11 13.41
N VAL A 106 -9.71 -7.42 13.14
CA VAL A 106 -9.52 -8.48 14.15
C VAL A 106 -8.05 -8.66 14.47
#